data_AF-A0A7S2M9W4-F1
#
_entry.id   AF-A0A7S2M9W4-F1
#
_cell.length_a   1.000
_cell.length_b   1.000
_cell.length_c   1.000
_cell.angle_alpha   90.00
_cell.angle_beta   90.00
_cell.angle_gamma   90.00
#
_symmetry.space_group_name_H-M   'P 1'
#
loop_
_entity.id
_entity.type
_entity.pdbx_description
1 polymer ?
#
loop_
_entity_poly.entity_id
_entity_poly.type
_entity_poly.pdbx_seq_one_letter_code
_entity_poly.pdbx_strand_id
1 'polypeptide(L)'
;QSLSDGEDDVNASRICRTNAHNIIKHVTATLLEVRPVLSSSSVMTELSADAVELLVFGELYSDIYEEFVQQTKEQDLNLSNKVRELCDHVKDGGVESGVESSAISQPAIAALRALPQVHTPAEKLNHCVGFLESISEHFSTLYQGKCIDADTLLVMVCQHVVASNVDHLHAEVAFLEEFARDEQLLSGKEGYALITLQASLHYLESLEEFFTVLGPIR
;
A
#
# COMPACT_ATOMS: atom_id res chain seq x y z
N GLN A 1 -0.08 -42.25 4.15
CA GLN A 1 -1.18 -41.36 4.59
C GLN A 1 -0.55 -40.06 5.04
N SER A 2 -1.20 -38.94 4.72
CA SER A 2 -0.86 -37.55 5.10
C SER A 2 0.09 -36.79 4.16
N LEU A 3 -0.39 -36.52 2.94
CA LEU A 3 0.06 -35.44 2.04
C LEU A 3 -1.18 -35.00 1.22
N SER A 4 -2.14 -34.31 1.84
CA SER A 4 -3.23 -33.65 1.10
C SER A 4 -3.88 -32.44 1.79
N ASP A 5 -3.50 -32.09 3.02
CA ASP A 5 -4.16 -31.00 3.77
C ASP A 5 -3.71 -29.57 3.38
N GLY A 6 -2.79 -29.42 2.42
CA GLY A 6 -2.21 -28.12 2.06
C GLY A 6 -2.76 -27.46 0.78
N GLU A 7 -3.36 -28.22 -0.14
CA GLU A 7 -3.83 -27.68 -1.43
C GLU A 7 -5.29 -27.20 -1.38
N ASP A 8 -6.12 -27.77 -0.52
CA ASP A 8 -7.50 -27.34 -0.33
C ASP A 8 -7.60 -25.98 0.42
N ASP A 9 -6.65 -25.68 1.31
CA ASP A 9 -6.65 -24.47 2.13
C ASP A 9 -6.23 -23.21 1.33
N VAL A 10 -5.26 -23.37 0.41
CA VAL A 10 -4.82 -22.29 -0.50
C VAL A 10 -5.91 -21.94 -1.52
N ASN A 11 -6.69 -22.92 -1.96
CA ASN A 11 -7.85 -22.69 -2.83
C ASN A 11 -9.01 -22.05 -2.09
N ALA A 12 -9.26 -22.42 -0.83
CA ALA A 12 -10.25 -21.77 0.02
C ALA A 12 -9.93 -20.29 0.28
N SER A 13 -8.66 -19.96 0.48
CA SER A 13 -8.15 -18.60 0.74
C SER A 13 -8.29 -17.60 -0.42
N ARG A 14 -8.80 -18.02 -1.58
CA ARG A 14 -9.08 -17.12 -2.73
C ARG A 14 -10.56 -17.02 -3.06
N ILE A 15 -11.41 -17.76 -2.37
CA ILE A 15 -12.84 -17.83 -2.70
C ILE A 15 -13.48 -16.46 -2.48
N CYS A 16 -13.20 -15.77 -1.37
CA CYS A 16 -13.84 -14.48 -1.10
C CYS A 16 -13.39 -13.42 -2.09
N ARG A 17 -12.09 -13.32 -2.39
CA ARG A 17 -11.56 -12.41 -3.43
C ARG A 17 -12.17 -12.65 -4.80
N THR A 18 -12.21 -13.91 -5.23
CA THR A 18 -12.76 -14.29 -6.55
C THR A 18 -14.25 -13.96 -6.62
N ASN A 19 -14.99 -14.26 -5.54
CA ASN A 19 -16.41 -13.91 -5.44
C ASN A 19 -16.63 -12.41 -5.46
N ALA A 20 -15.81 -11.63 -4.76
CA ALA A 20 -15.90 -10.17 -4.75
C ALA A 20 -15.71 -9.58 -6.15
N HIS A 21 -14.68 -10.00 -6.89
CA HIS A 21 -14.50 -9.59 -8.28
C HIS A 21 -15.70 -9.94 -9.17
N ASN A 22 -16.22 -11.16 -9.03
CA ASN A 22 -17.37 -11.60 -9.81
C ASN A 22 -18.64 -10.79 -9.47
N ILE A 23 -18.86 -10.49 -8.18
CA ILE A 23 -19.99 -9.69 -7.71
C ILE A 23 -19.87 -8.26 -8.23
N ILE A 24 -18.72 -7.60 -8.04
CA ILE A 24 -18.47 -6.24 -8.53
C ILE A 24 -18.74 -6.18 -10.03
N LYS A 25 -18.11 -7.07 -10.80
CA LYS A 25 -18.28 -7.12 -12.27
C LYS A 25 -19.73 -7.37 -12.69
N HIS A 26 -20.40 -8.33 -12.08
CA HIS A 26 -21.77 -8.71 -12.42
C HIS A 26 -22.78 -7.62 -12.06
N VAL A 27 -22.67 -7.05 -10.86
CA VAL A 27 -23.56 -5.99 -10.37
C VAL A 27 -23.35 -4.72 -11.19
N THR A 28 -22.11 -4.31 -11.46
CA THR A 28 -21.81 -3.16 -12.31
C THR A 28 -22.38 -3.36 -13.72
N ALA A 29 -22.15 -4.51 -14.35
CA ALA A 29 -22.71 -4.79 -15.68
C ALA A 29 -24.25 -4.76 -15.71
N THR A 30 -24.89 -5.38 -14.71
CA THR A 30 -26.35 -5.41 -14.59
C THR A 30 -26.92 -4.01 -14.35
N LEU A 31 -26.25 -3.20 -13.53
CA LEU A 31 -26.64 -1.82 -13.24
C LEU A 31 -26.63 -0.98 -14.53
N LEU A 32 -25.58 -1.09 -15.34
CA LEU A 32 -25.46 -0.38 -16.61
C LEU A 32 -26.49 -0.87 -17.65
N GLU A 33 -26.82 -2.15 -17.66
CA GLU A 33 -27.85 -2.72 -18.54
C GLU A 33 -29.27 -2.25 -18.17
N VAL A 34 -29.61 -2.28 -16.88
CA VAL A 34 -30.95 -1.89 -16.38
C VAL A 34 -31.13 -0.36 -16.33
N ARG A 35 -30.02 0.40 -16.28
CA ARG A 35 -30.01 1.87 -16.29
C ARG A 35 -28.98 2.40 -17.30
N PRO A 36 -29.30 2.39 -18.61
CA PRO A 36 -28.37 2.84 -19.66
C PRO A 36 -27.89 4.29 -19.54
N VAL A 37 -28.62 5.14 -18.79
CA VAL A 37 -28.18 6.51 -18.47
C VAL A 37 -26.86 6.50 -17.70
N LEU A 38 -26.57 5.47 -16.91
CA LEU A 38 -25.30 5.35 -16.18
C LEU A 38 -24.15 4.99 -17.13
N SER A 39 -24.43 4.30 -18.24
CA SER A 39 -23.46 4.07 -19.31
C SER A 39 -23.37 5.21 -20.34
N SER A 40 -24.02 6.35 -20.08
CA SER A 40 -24.10 7.46 -21.06
C SER A 40 -22.78 8.21 -21.24
N SER A 41 -21.86 8.10 -20.27
CA SER A 41 -20.52 8.68 -20.33
C SER A 41 -19.52 7.83 -19.54
N SER A 42 -18.23 7.98 -19.85
CA SER A 42 -17.15 7.32 -19.10
C SER A 42 -17.21 7.67 -17.61
N VAL A 43 -17.39 8.96 -17.29
CA VAL A 43 -17.45 9.46 -15.90
C VAL A 43 -18.61 8.84 -15.13
N MET A 44 -19.80 8.74 -15.74
CA MET A 44 -20.95 8.12 -15.07
C MET A 44 -20.78 6.62 -14.89
N THR A 45 -20.08 5.96 -15.83
CA THR A 45 -19.76 4.54 -15.74
C THR A 45 -18.81 4.27 -14.58
N GLU A 46 -17.76 5.08 -14.46
CA GLU A 46 -16.75 5.03 -13.39
C GLU A 46 -17.40 5.27 -12.01
N LEU A 47 -18.14 6.37 -11.84
CA LEU A 47 -18.86 6.65 -10.59
C LEU A 47 -19.85 5.55 -10.20
N SER A 48 -20.42 4.86 -11.18
CA SER A 48 -21.31 3.72 -10.92
C SER A 48 -20.53 2.48 -10.49
N ALA A 49 -19.37 2.23 -11.09
CA ALA A 49 -18.48 1.14 -10.68
C ALA A 49 -17.93 1.39 -9.26
N ASP A 50 -17.45 2.59 -8.97
CA ASP A 50 -16.96 3.00 -7.64
C ASP A 50 -18.04 2.82 -6.57
N ALA A 51 -19.28 3.21 -6.87
CA ALA A 51 -20.40 3.03 -5.95
C ALA A 51 -20.69 1.55 -5.67
N VAL A 52 -20.60 0.68 -6.69
CA VAL A 52 -20.75 -0.76 -6.52
C VAL A 52 -19.60 -1.33 -5.68
N GLU A 53 -18.35 -0.95 -5.97
CA GLU A 53 -17.19 -1.38 -5.19
C GLU A 53 -17.30 -0.98 -3.73
N LEU A 54 -17.65 0.27 -3.45
CA LEU A 54 -17.84 0.77 -2.10
C LEU A 54 -18.89 -0.04 -1.33
N LEU A 55 -20.00 -0.40 -1.98
CA LEU A 55 -21.04 -1.24 -1.37
C LEU A 55 -20.56 -2.66 -1.12
N VAL A 56 -19.83 -3.27 -2.06
CA VAL A 56 -19.31 -4.63 -1.92
C VAL A 56 -18.25 -4.70 -0.82
N PHE A 57 -17.29 -3.77 -0.81
CA PHE A 57 -16.26 -3.70 0.22
C PHE A 57 -16.84 -3.29 1.58
N GLY A 58 -17.92 -2.53 1.62
CA GLY A 58 -18.65 -2.25 2.87
C GLY A 58 -19.06 -3.52 3.63
N GLU A 59 -19.37 -4.60 2.90
CA GLU A 59 -19.80 -5.87 3.49
C GLU A 59 -18.71 -6.94 3.53
N LEU A 60 -17.87 -7.03 2.50
CA LEU A 60 -16.93 -8.15 2.31
C LEU A 60 -15.47 -7.80 2.64
N TYR A 61 -15.14 -6.54 2.92
CA TYR A 61 -13.73 -6.11 3.06
C TYR A 61 -12.99 -6.89 4.14
N SER A 62 -13.58 -7.09 5.33
CA SER A 62 -12.90 -7.78 6.43
C SER A 62 -12.51 -9.22 6.07
N ASP A 63 -13.42 -9.97 5.46
CA ASP A 63 -13.18 -11.36 5.06
C ASP A 63 -12.11 -11.43 3.95
N ILE A 64 -12.20 -10.54 2.96
CA ILE A 64 -11.22 -10.43 1.87
C ILE A 64 -9.84 -10.04 2.41
N TYR A 65 -9.79 -9.06 3.31
CA TYR A 65 -8.56 -8.53 3.87
C TYR A 65 -7.86 -9.55 4.77
N GLU A 66 -8.62 -10.34 5.54
CA GLU A 66 -8.06 -11.44 6.33
C GLU A 66 -7.33 -12.45 5.44
N GLU A 67 -7.86 -12.77 4.25
CA GLU A 67 -7.15 -13.61 3.29
C GLU A 67 -5.79 -12.99 2.92
N PHE A 68 -5.70 -11.66 2.69
CA PHE A 68 -4.44 -11.00 2.36
C PHE A 68 -3.45 -11.00 3.52
N VAL A 69 -3.94 -10.77 4.74
CA VAL A 69 -3.12 -10.84 5.97
C VAL A 69 -2.52 -12.23 6.14
N GLN A 70 -3.28 -13.30 5.90
CA GLN A 70 -2.72 -14.66 5.97
C GLN A 70 -1.70 -14.93 4.87
N GLN A 71 -1.96 -14.46 3.64
CA GLN A 71 -1.03 -14.63 2.52
C GLN A 71 0.30 -13.91 2.74
N THR A 72 0.28 -12.72 3.32
CA THR A 72 1.45 -11.83 3.45
C THR A 72 2.10 -11.89 4.84
N LYS A 73 1.60 -12.77 5.72
CA LYS A 73 1.99 -12.90 7.12
C LYS A 73 3.50 -12.98 7.36
N GLU A 74 4.22 -13.76 6.55
CA GLU A 74 5.67 -13.91 6.70
C GLU A 74 6.41 -12.61 6.37
N GLN A 75 5.99 -11.92 5.30
CA GLN A 75 6.57 -10.66 4.85
C GLN A 75 6.33 -9.55 5.89
N ASP A 76 5.09 -9.43 6.38
CA ASP A 76 4.74 -8.47 7.41
C ASP A 76 5.47 -8.73 8.74
N LEU A 77 5.65 -10.00 9.11
CA LEU A 77 6.42 -10.35 10.30
C LEU A 77 7.90 -9.97 10.14
N ASN A 78 8.49 -10.22 8.97
CA ASN A 78 9.86 -9.84 8.66
C ASN A 78 10.03 -8.32 8.71
N LEU A 79 9.14 -7.57 8.05
CA LEU A 79 9.15 -6.11 8.09
C LEU A 79 9.03 -5.59 9.52
N SER A 80 8.10 -6.12 10.32
CA SER A 80 7.92 -5.73 11.72
C SER A 80 9.17 -6.02 12.57
N ASN A 81 9.85 -7.15 12.33
CA ASN A 81 11.10 -7.48 13.00
C ASN A 81 12.20 -6.48 12.65
N LYS A 82 12.36 -6.15 11.36
CA LYS A 82 13.32 -5.15 10.89
C LYS A 82 13.04 -3.77 11.51
N VAL A 83 11.79 -3.31 11.52
CA VAL A 83 11.42 -2.02 12.13
C VAL A 83 11.78 -1.99 13.62
N ARG A 84 11.57 -3.10 14.34
CA ARG A 84 11.92 -3.21 15.75
C ARG A 84 13.44 -3.20 15.98
N GLU A 85 14.21 -3.98 15.24
CA GLU A 85 15.68 -3.99 15.30
C GLU A 85 16.26 -2.59 15.08
N LEU A 86 15.68 -1.85 14.13
CA LEU A 86 16.04 -0.46 13.85
C LEU A 86 15.74 0.46 15.04
N CYS A 87 14.55 0.35 15.60
CA CYS A 87 14.14 1.14 16.76
C CYS A 87 15.01 0.87 17.99
N ASP A 88 15.45 -0.37 18.18
CA ASP A 88 16.29 -0.77 19.32
C ASP A 88 17.73 -0.26 19.17
N HIS A 89 18.31 -0.34 17.97
CA HIS A 89 19.64 0.21 17.69
C HIS A 89 19.72 1.74 17.83
N VAL A 90 18.65 2.47 17.51
CA VAL A 90 18.58 3.92 17.75
C VAL A 90 18.58 4.26 19.26
N LYS A 91 18.02 3.39 20.10
CA LYS A 91 17.97 3.59 21.57
C LYS A 91 19.27 3.20 22.27
N ASP A 92 19.92 2.11 21.83
CA ASP A 92 21.16 1.62 22.43
C ASP A 92 22.40 2.45 22.04
N GLY A 93 22.31 3.19 20.94
CA GLY A 93 23.42 3.98 20.40
C GLY A 93 23.91 5.13 21.29
N GLY A 94 23.18 5.57 22.32
CA GLY A 94 23.61 6.58 23.30
C GLY A 94 23.97 7.98 22.73
N VAL A 95 24.04 8.11 21.41
CA VAL A 95 24.08 9.38 20.71
C VAL A 95 22.71 10.00 20.92
N GLU A 96 22.69 11.26 21.32
CA GLU A 96 21.59 12.18 21.04
C GLU A 96 21.37 12.18 19.52
N SER A 97 20.80 11.09 19.00
CA SER A 97 20.47 10.93 17.61
C SER A 97 19.18 11.70 17.44
N GLY A 98 19.34 13.03 17.39
CA GLY A 98 18.63 13.77 16.38
C GLY A 98 18.94 13.10 15.04
N VAL A 99 18.25 11.99 14.74
CA VAL A 99 17.54 11.94 13.47
C VAL A 99 16.77 13.25 13.50
N GLU A 100 17.36 14.28 12.91
CA GLU A 100 16.78 15.61 12.95
C GLU A 100 15.33 15.39 12.56
N SER A 101 14.40 15.85 13.38
CA SER A 101 12.97 15.74 13.07
C SER A 101 12.63 16.37 11.70
N SER A 102 13.59 17.04 11.08
CA SER A 102 13.63 17.53 9.70
C SER A 102 13.74 16.45 8.63
N ALA A 103 14.16 15.21 8.91
CA ALA A 103 14.38 14.19 7.87
C ALA A 103 13.13 13.34 7.53
N ILE A 104 12.11 13.37 8.39
CA ILE A 104 10.90 12.56 8.24
C ILE A 104 9.67 13.47 8.16
N SER A 105 8.94 13.35 7.04
CA SER A 105 7.68 14.03 6.79
C SER A 105 6.54 13.41 7.60
N GLN A 106 6.00 14.15 8.57
CA GLN A 106 4.82 13.75 9.34
C GLN A 106 3.56 13.62 8.47
N PRO A 107 3.28 14.50 7.49
CA PRO A 107 2.18 14.31 6.56
C PRO A 107 2.29 13.00 5.78
N ALA A 108 3.50 12.63 5.34
CA ALA A 108 3.72 11.35 4.67
C ALA A 108 3.39 10.17 5.60
N ILE A 109 3.91 10.17 6.82
CA ILE A 109 3.57 9.12 7.81
C ILE A 109 2.07 9.03 8.03
N ALA A 110 1.39 10.17 8.18
CA ALA A 110 -0.05 10.21 8.40
C ALA A 110 -0.83 9.62 7.22
N ALA A 111 -0.42 9.91 5.98
CA ALA A 111 -1.02 9.34 4.78
C ALA A 111 -0.87 7.81 4.74
N LEU A 112 0.33 7.29 5.05
CA LEU A 112 0.57 5.84 5.05
C LEU A 112 -0.20 5.13 6.17
N ARG A 113 -0.31 5.74 7.35
CA ARG A 113 -1.11 5.24 8.48
C ARG A 113 -2.62 5.29 8.24
N ALA A 114 -3.09 6.04 7.25
CA ALA A 114 -4.49 6.09 6.88
C ALA A 114 -4.92 4.91 5.99
N LEU A 115 -3.99 4.18 5.36
CA LEU A 115 -4.30 3.04 4.49
C LEU A 115 -5.25 2.02 5.14
N PRO A 116 -5.04 1.57 6.39
CA PRO A 116 -5.92 0.57 7.01
C PRO A 116 -7.31 1.12 7.38
N GLN A 117 -7.52 2.44 7.30
CA GLN A 117 -8.78 3.10 7.69
C GLN A 117 -9.78 3.22 6.53
N VAL A 118 -9.32 2.98 5.30
CA VAL A 118 -10.13 3.05 4.08
C VAL A 118 -10.21 1.67 3.44
N HIS A 119 -11.33 1.35 2.80
CA HIS A 119 -11.60 -0.03 2.35
C HIS A 119 -11.70 -0.15 0.83
N THR A 120 -11.66 0.96 0.10
CA THR A 120 -11.70 0.94 -1.37
C THR A 120 -10.29 1.07 -1.96
N PRO A 121 -10.01 0.42 -3.11
CA PRO A 121 -8.73 0.55 -3.80
C PRO A 121 -8.41 2.01 -4.17
N ALA A 122 -9.40 2.75 -4.66
CA ALA A 122 -9.25 4.15 -5.06
C ALA A 122 -8.83 5.05 -3.88
N GLU A 123 -9.45 4.93 -2.71
CA GLU A 123 -9.07 5.71 -1.53
C GLU A 123 -7.67 5.32 -1.02
N LYS A 124 -7.34 4.03 -1.00
CA LYS A 124 -6.00 3.56 -0.63
C LYS A 124 -4.93 4.09 -1.58
N LEU A 125 -5.17 4.07 -2.90
CA LEU A 125 -4.26 4.66 -3.89
C LEU A 125 -4.08 6.17 -3.68
N ASN A 126 -5.14 6.90 -3.38
CA ASN A 126 -5.05 8.32 -3.06
C ASN A 126 -4.13 8.58 -1.84
N HIS A 127 -4.16 7.70 -0.84
CA HIS A 127 -3.23 7.77 0.29
C HIS A 127 -1.79 7.45 -0.12
N CYS A 128 -1.55 6.46 -0.99
CA CYS A 128 -0.21 6.18 -1.55
C CYS A 128 0.34 7.37 -2.34
N VAL A 129 -0.49 8.03 -3.14
CA VAL A 129 -0.12 9.25 -3.87
C VAL A 129 0.20 10.37 -2.90
N GLY A 130 -0.69 10.66 -1.94
CA GLY A 130 -0.47 11.71 -0.94
C GLY A 130 0.78 11.47 -0.08
N PHE A 131 1.10 10.20 0.18
CA PHE A 131 2.35 9.79 0.83
C PHE A 131 3.59 10.21 0.02
N LEU A 132 3.65 9.87 -1.28
CA LEU A 132 4.78 10.23 -2.13
C LEU A 132 4.87 11.73 -2.42
N GLU A 133 3.73 12.40 -2.61
CA GLU A 133 3.67 13.85 -2.78
C GLU A 133 4.20 14.56 -1.51
N SER A 134 3.83 14.07 -0.32
CA SER A 134 4.31 14.61 0.96
C SER A 134 5.80 14.37 1.20
N ILE A 135 6.37 13.26 0.72
CA ILE A 135 7.82 13.03 0.73
C ILE A 135 8.49 14.02 -0.22
N SER A 136 8.01 14.09 -1.46
CA SER A 136 8.59 14.94 -2.50
C SER A 136 8.58 16.42 -2.12
N GLU A 137 7.48 16.91 -1.54
CA GLU A 137 7.36 18.27 -1.03
C GLU A 137 8.34 18.52 0.12
N HIS A 138 8.36 17.64 1.11
CA HIS A 138 9.22 17.75 2.28
C HIS A 138 10.70 17.87 1.88
N PHE A 139 11.18 17.01 0.99
CA PHE A 139 12.57 17.05 0.54
C PHE A 139 12.85 18.14 -0.50
N SER A 140 11.87 18.55 -1.31
CA SER A 140 12.02 19.73 -2.17
C SER A 140 12.35 20.98 -1.33
N THR A 141 11.70 21.14 -0.16
CA THR A 141 12.04 22.24 0.75
C THR A 141 13.44 22.12 1.34
N LEU A 142 13.87 20.91 1.72
CA LEU A 142 15.20 20.65 2.28
C LEU A 142 16.32 20.88 1.26
N TYR A 143 16.13 20.46 0.01
CA TYR A 143 17.12 20.57 -1.05
C TYR A 143 17.00 21.85 -1.89
N GLN A 144 16.29 22.87 -1.40
CA GLN A 144 16.14 24.17 -2.07
C GLN A 144 15.57 24.05 -3.51
N GLY A 145 14.62 23.15 -3.71
CA GLY A 145 13.94 22.95 -4.98
C GLY A 145 14.70 22.11 -6.01
N LYS A 146 15.77 21.41 -5.61
CA LYS A 146 16.42 20.43 -6.50
C LYS A 146 15.53 19.21 -6.68
N CYS A 147 15.46 18.70 -7.92
CA CYS A 147 14.80 17.44 -8.22
C CYS A 147 15.54 16.28 -7.55
N ILE A 148 14.75 15.36 -6.99
CA ILE A 148 15.22 14.12 -6.37
C ILE A 148 15.17 13.03 -7.44
N ASP A 149 16.21 12.22 -7.55
CA ASP A 149 16.20 11.07 -8.45
C ASP A 149 15.45 9.87 -7.83
N ALA A 150 15.17 8.85 -8.64
CA ALA A 150 14.39 7.70 -8.21
C ALA A 150 15.07 6.89 -7.09
N ASP A 151 16.40 6.79 -7.12
CA ASP A 151 17.18 6.06 -6.12
C ASP A 151 17.08 6.74 -4.74
N THR A 152 17.21 8.07 -4.73
CA THR A 152 17.06 8.87 -3.52
C THR A 152 15.62 8.84 -3.00
N LEU A 153 14.62 8.90 -3.89
CA LEU A 153 13.22 8.75 -3.50
C LEU A 153 12.95 7.38 -2.86
N LEU A 154 13.49 6.30 -3.43
CA LEU A 154 13.32 4.94 -2.90
C LEU A 154 13.86 4.82 -1.47
N VAL A 155 15.05 5.37 -1.22
CA VAL A 155 15.68 5.48 0.12
C VAL A 155 14.77 6.24 1.08
N MET A 156 14.24 7.39 0.67
CA MET A 156 13.35 8.22 1.49
C MET A 156 12.05 7.48 1.81
N VAL A 157 11.44 6.83 0.83
CA VAL A 157 10.23 6.02 1.01
C VAL A 157 10.48 4.92 2.04
N CYS A 158 11.60 4.20 1.93
CA CYS A 158 11.99 3.16 2.89
C CYS A 158 12.08 3.69 4.32
N GLN A 159 12.69 4.86 4.53
CA GLN A 159 12.77 5.51 5.83
C GLN A 159 11.38 5.82 6.40
N HIS A 160 10.47 6.32 5.56
CA HIS A 160 9.12 6.68 5.99
C HIS A 160 8.25 5.46 6.25
N VAL A 161 8.40 4.39 5.46
CA VAL A 161 7.74 3.10 5.72
C VAL A 161 8.12 2.59 7.10
N VAL A 162 9.43 2.53 7.42
CA VAL A 162 9.91 2.12 8.75
C VAL A 162 9.38 3.04 9.85
N ALA A 163 9.47 4.36 9.67
CA ALA A 163 9.03 5.34 10.66
C ALA A 163 7.51 5.32 10.89
N SER A 164 6.73 4.94 9.87
CA SER A 164 5.28 4.84 9.98
C SER A 164 4.85 3.67 10.87
N ASN A 165 5.59 2.56 10.85
CA ASN A 165 5.26 1.32 11.54
C ASN A 165 3.79 0.92 11.34
N VAL A 166 3.36 0.86 10.08
CA VAL A 166 2.02 0.41 9.69
C VAL A 166 1.97 -1.11 9.77
N ASP A 167 0.98 -1.63 10.50
CA ASP A 167 0.73 -3.06 10.57
C ASP A 167 0.19 -3.57 9.22
N HIS A 168 0.58 -4.79 8.85
CA HIS A 168 0.09 -5.48 7.66
C HIS A 168 0.27 -4.73 6.33
N LEU A 169 1.34 -3.94 6.19
CA LEU A 169 1.58 -3.12 5.01
C LEU A 169 1.74 -3.95 3.72
N HIS A 170 2.26 -5.19 3.80
CA HIS A 170 2.28 -6.08 2.63
C HIS A 170 0.85 -6.52 2.25
N ALA A 171 -0.03 -6.77 3.23
CA ALA A 171 -1.44 -7.07 2.97
C ALA A 171 -2.15 -5.89 2.26
N GLU A 172 -1.88 -4.66 2.71
CA GLU A 172 -2.40 -3.43 2.08
C GLU A 172 -2.00 -3.32 0.60
N VAL A 173 -0.71 -3.56 0.32
CA VAL A 173 -0.17 -3.50 -1.04
C VAL A 173 -0.70 -4.65 -1.90
N ALA A 174 -0.84 -5.85 -1.35
CA ALA A 174 -1.41 -7.00 -2.06
C ALA A 174 -2.89 -6.80 -2.38
N PHE A 175 -3.66 -6.18 -1.47
CA PHE A 175 -5.04 -5.79 -1.73
C PHE A 175 -5.14 -4.81 -2.90
N LEU A 176 -4.30 -3.76 -2.90
CA LEU A 176 -4.21 -2.81 -3.99
C LEU A 176 -3.83 -3.47 -5.31
N GLU A 177 -2.83 -4.35 -5.31
CA GLU A 177 -2.38 -5.05 -6.51
C GLU A 177 -3.47 -5.93 -7.13
N GLU A 178 -4.38 -6.49 -6.33
CA GLU A 178 -5.45 -7.34 -6.83
C GLU A 178 -6.66 -6.53 -7.29
N PHE A 179 -7.10 -5.55 -6.50
CA PHE A 179 -8.35 -4.84 -6.73
C PHE A 179 -8.22 -3.51 -7.48
N ALA A 180 -7.02 -2.93 -7.57
CA ALA A 180 -6.80 -1.73 -8.39
C ALA A 180 -6.46 -2.03 -9.86
N ARG A 181 -6.56 -3.29 -10.34
CA ARG A 181 -6.13 -3.72 -11.69
C ARG A 181 -6.90 -3.13 -12.87
N ASP A 182 -7.76 -2.13 -12.66
CA ASP A 182 -8.30 -1.37 -13.78
C ASP A 182 -7.16 -0.59 -14.45
N GLU A 183 -7.03 -0.70 -15.79
CA GLU A 183 -6.04 0.04 -16.57
C GLU A 183 -6.13 1.55 -16.32
N GLN A 184 -7.28 2.05 -15.87
CA GLN A 184 -7.49 3.44 -15.51
C GLN A 184 -6.91 3.80 -14.14
N LEU A 185 -7.10 2.96 -13.11
CA LEU A 185 -6.60 3.19 -11.74
C LEU A 185 -5.08 3.08 -11.64
N LEU A 186 -4.43 2.30 -12.49
CA LEU A 186 -2.97 2.16 -12.53
C LEU A 186 -2.30 3.06 -13.58
N SER A 187 -3.07 3.90 -14.28
CA SER A 187 -2.50 4.91 -15.17
C SER A 187 -2.06 6.15 -14.38
N GLY A 188 -0.93 6.75 -14.74
CA GLY A 188 -0.50 8.01 -14.13
C GLY A 188 0.17 7.87 -12.77
N LYS A 189 -0.22 8.71 -11.81
CA LYS A 189 0.51 8.89 -10.54
C LYS A 189 0.18 7.82 -9.51
N GLU A 190 -1.03 7.26 -9.59
CA GLU A 190 -1.55 6.20 -8.74
C GLU A 190 -0.77 4.90 -8.95
N GLY A 191 -0.62 4.49 -10.22
CA GLY A 191 0.21 3.34 -10.58
C GLY A 191 1.68 3.54 -10.23
N TYR A 192 2.23 4.74 -10.45
CA TYR A 192 3.58 5.07 -10.01
C TYR A 192 3.74 4.94 -8.49
N ALA A 193 2.75 5.40 -7.72
CA ALA A 193 2.77 5.33 -6.26
C ALA A 193 2.75 3.88 -5.75
N LEU A 194 1.88 3.04 -6.31
CA LEU A 194 1.83 1.62 -5.96
C LEU A 194 3.15 0.91 -6.28
N ILE A 195 3.68 1.09 -7.49
CA ILE A 195 4.93 0.44 -7.92
C ILE A 195 6.12 0.91 -7.07
N THR A 196 6.17 2.20 -6.71
CA THR A 196 7.23 2.73 -5.84
C THR A 196 7.14 2.15 -4.44
N LEU A 197 5.93 2.01 -3.89
CA LEU A 197 5.71 1.39 -2.58
C LEU A 197 6.09 -0.10 -2.62
N GLN A 198 5.65 -0.85 -3.63
CA GLN A 198 6.05 -2.26 -3.84
C GLN A 198 7.57 -2.42 -3.93
N ALA A 199 8.22 -1.60 -4.75
CA ALA A 199 9.68 -1.61 -4.90
C ALA A 199 10.38 -1.30 -3.57
N SER A 200 9.84 -0.36 -2.78
CA SER A 200 10.39 -0.04 -1.46
C SER A 200 10.27 -1.20 -0.49
N LEU A 201 9.13 -1.89 -0.42
CA LEU A 201 8.95 -3.06 0.43
C LEU A 201 9.92 -4.19 0.05
N HIS A 202 10.02 -4.50 -1.24
CA HIS A 202 10.98 -5.49 -1.73
C HIS A 202 12.43 -5.09 -1.42
N TYR A 203 12.76 -3.80 -1.56
CA TYR A 203 14.08 -3.28 -1.19
C TYR A 203 14.36 -3.48 0.30
N LEU A 204 13.43 -3.09 1.17
CA LEU A 204 13.50 -3.28 2.62
C LEU A 204 13.71 -4.75 2.98
N GLU A 205 13.03 -5.69 2.31
CA GLU A 205 13.19 -7.12 2.50
C GLU A 205 14.60 -7.61 2.11
N SER A 206 15.15 -7.11 1.01
CA SER A 206 16.46 -7.51 0.48
C SER A 206 17.66 -6.98 1.26
N LEU A 207 17.47 -5.96 2.11
CA LEU A 207 18.54 -5.38 2.91
C LEU A 207 18.96 -6.33 4.05
N GLU A 208 20.22 -6.77 4.01
CA GLU A 208 20.87 -7.53 5.10
C GLU A 208 21.27 -6.61 6.27
N GLU A 209 21.77 -5.41 5.97
CA GLU A 209 22.13 -4.38 6.95
C GLU A 209 21.54 -3.03 6.54
N PHE A 210 20.54 -2.56 7.29
CA PHE A 210 19.79 -1.35 6.96
C PHE A 210 20.58 -0.04 7.19
N PHE A 211 21.47 -0.05 8.18
CA PHE A 211 22.19 1.13 8.66
C PHE A 211 23.29 1.62 7.72
N THR A 212 23.84 0.73 6.89
CA THR A 212 24.90 1.06 5.93
C THR A 212 24.35 1.79 4.71
N VAL A 213 23.08 1.57 4.37
CA VAL A 213 22.43 2.11 3.16
C VAL A 213 21.68 3.41 3.44
N LEU A 214 20.96 3.50 4.56
CA LEU A 214 20.19 4.69 4.93
C LEU A 214 20.94 5.60 5.91
N GLY A 215 22.28 5.53 5.90
CA GLY A 215 23.14 6.37 6.72
C GLY A 215 22.68 7.83 6.71
N PRO A 216 22.94 8.59 7.79
CA PRO A 216 22.32 9.89 8.01
C PRO A 216 22.56 10.73 6.77
N ILE A 217 21.48 11.05 6.07
CA ILE A 217 21.52 11.94 4.91
C ILE A 217 22.13 13.23 5.44
N ARG A 218 23.41 13.45 5.10
CA ARG A 218 24.22 14.59 5.51
C ARG A 218 23.96 15.80 4.63
#